data_AF-A0AAD7HDY4-F1
#
_entry.id   AF-A0AAD7HDY4-F1
#
_cell.length_a   1.000
_cell.length_b   1.000
_cell.length_c   1.000
_cell.angle_alpha   90.00
_cell.angle_beta   90.00
_cell.angle_gamma   90.00
#
_symmetry.space_group_name_H-M   'P 1'
#
loop_
_entity.id
_entity.type
_entity.pdbx_description
1 polymer ?
#
loop_
_entity_poly.entity_id
_entity_poly.type
_entity_poly.pdbx_seq_one_letter_code
_entity_poly.pdbx_strand_id
1 'polypeptide(L)'
;FFYHKRFPVKYFLILSASPTGNVHDLARQVAWAAFRAKGLVYGDYDKKKYDKASDVLFTQRARERLSFLPEGSFSVAKLASTS
;
A
#
# COMPACT_ATOMS: atom_id res chain seq x y z
N PHE A 1 10.41 20.38 25.03
CA PHE A 1 11.56 19.59 24.56
C PHE A 1 11.09 18.34 23.79
N PHE A 2 10.37 18.47 22.67
CA PHE A 2 9.93 17.32 21.83
C PHE A 2 9.71 17.71 20.36
N TYR A 3 10.55 18.58 19.80
CA TYR A 3 10.32 19.06 18.43
C TYR A 3 10.66 18.01 17.37
N HIS A 4 11.71 17.18 17.53
CA HIS A 4 12.19 16.28 16.46
C HIS A 4 12.94 15.04 17.01
N LYS A 5 12.25 14.14 17.71
CA LYS A 5 12.74 12.74 17.83
C LYS A 5 11.83 11.85 17.01
N ARG A 6 12.14 11.70 15.72
CA ARG A 6 11.66 10.56 14.93
C ARG A 6 12.23 9.31 15.58
N PHE A 7 11.44 8.65 16.42
CA PHE A 7 11.80 7.33 16.89
C PHE A 7 11.95 6.43 15.66
N PRO A 8 13.10 5.74 15.47
CA PRO A 8 13.21 4.75 14.42
C PRO A 8 12.26 3.60 14.77
N VAL A 9 11.03 3.67 14.27
CA VAL A 9 10.08 2.58 14.41
C VAL A 9 10.61 1.43 13.57
N LYS A 10 11.21 0.44 14.24
CA LYS A 10 11.78 -0.73 13.58
C LYS A 10 10.71 -1.71 13.13
N TYR A 11 9.56 -1.75 13.82
CA TYR A 11 8.45 -2.67 13.56
C TYR A 11 7.11 -1.99 13.81
N PHE A 12 6.14 -2.28 12.94
CA PHE A 12 4.72 -1.99 13.18
C PHE A 12 4.01 -3.32 13.41
N LEU A 13 3.27 -3.43 14.51
CA LEU A 13 2.43 -4.58 14.83
C LEU A 13 0.99 -4.22 14.47
N ILE A 14 0.39 -5.05 13.61
CA ILE A 14 -1.03 -4.95 13.25
C ILE A 14 -1.72 -6.14 13.89
N LEU A 15 -2.70 -5.88 14.75
CA LEU A 15 -3.45 -6.90 15.48
C LEU A 15 -4.92 -6.84 15.10
N SER A 16 -5.54 -8.01 14.97
CA SER A 16 -6.99 -8.15 14.88
C SER A 16 -7.56 -8.31 16.29
N ALA A 17 -8.66 -7.63 16.58
CA ALA A 17 -9.42 -7.83 17.81
C ALA A 17 -10.15 -9.19 17.83
N SER A 18 -10.35 -9.80 16.66
CA SER A 18 -10.91 -11.15 16.54
C SER A 18 -9.78 -12.18 16.43
N PRO A 19 -9.73 -13.19 17.33
CA PRO A 19 -8.69 -14.22 17.33
C PRO A 19 -8.80 -15.21 16.16
N THR A 20 -9.96 -15.30 15.51
CA THR A 20 -10.24 -16.23 14.39
C THR A 20 -10.29 -15.54 13.03
N GLY A 21 -9.90 -14.26 12.96
CA GLY A 21 -9.94 -13.49 11.72
C GLY A 21 -8.92 -13.97 10.69
N ASN A 22 -9.31 -14.00 9.41
CA ASN A 22 -8.40 -14.28 8.31
C ASN A 22 -7.36 -13.15 8.17
N VAL A 23 -6.07 -13.50 8.20
CA VAL A 23 -4.95 -12.56 8.07
C VAL A 23 -5.05 -11.75 6.77
N HIS A 24 -5.56 -12.35 5.69
CA HIS A 24 -5.75 -11.65 4.42
C HIS A 24 -6.78 -10.53 4.50
N ASP A 25 -7.84 -10.70 5.30
CA ASP A 25 -8.85 -9.66 5.49
C ASP A 25 -8.29 -8.50 6.32
N LEU A 26 -7.53 -8.80 7.37
CA LEU A 26 -6.84 -7.79 8.17
C LEU A 26 -5.84 -6.99 7.31
N ALA A 27 -5.00 -7.67 6.53
CA ALA A 27 -4.06 -7.03 5.63
C ALA A 27 -4.76 -6.11 4.62
N ARG A 28 -5.88 -6.57 4.04
CA ARG A 28 -6.69 -5.79 3.11
C ARG A 28 -7.31 -4.56 3.77
N GLN A 29 -7.87 -4.68 4.96
CA GLN A 29 -8.44 -3.55 5.70
C GLN A 29 -7.38 -2.50 6.03
N VAL A 30 -6.20 -2.94 6.47
CA VAL A 30 -5.09 -2.02 6.76
C VAL A 30 -4.59 -1.34 5.50
N ALA A 31 -4.42 -2.08 4.41
CA ALA A 31 -4.03 -1.52 3.13
C ALA A 31 -5.07 -0.48 2.66
N TRP A 32 -6.37 -0.79 2.77
CA TRP A 32 -7.45 0.15 2.46
C TRP A 32 -7.39 1.42 3.32
N ALA A 33 -7.19 1.28 4.63
CA ALA A 33 -7.02 2.42 5.53
C ALA A 33 -5.79 3.27 5.17
N ALA A 34 -4.68 2.64 4.81
CA ALA A 34 -3.48 3.33 4.35
C ALA A 34 -3.71 4.07 3.02
N PHE A 35 -4.47 3.48 2.08
CA PHE A 35 -4.83 4.15 0.83
C PHE A 35 -5.70 5.37 1.08
N ARG A 36 -6.65 5.30 2.02
CA ARG A 36 -7.48 6.45 2.44
C ARG A 36 -6.64 7.55 3.08
N ALA A 37 -5.72 7.19 3.98
CA ALA A 37 -4.81 8.14 4.62
C ALA A 37 -3.90 8.86 3.62
N LYS A 38 -3.57 8.22 2.50
CA LYS A 38 -2.82 8.81 1.38
C LYS A 38 -3.70 9.56 0.36
N GLY A 39 -5.02 9.57 0.52
CA GLY A 39 -5.95 10.21 -0.41
C GLY A 39 -6.12 9.48 -1.76
N LEU A 40 -5.74 8.21 -1.85
CA LEU A 40 -5.84 7.42 -3.09
C LEU A 40 -7.23 6.84 -3.33
N VAL A 41 -8.00 6.61 -2.26
CA VAL A 41 -9.36 6.04 -2.31
C VAL A 41 -10.26 6.74 -1.31
N TYR A 42 -11.57 6.73 -1.59
CA TYR A 42 -12.61 7.28 -0.72
C TYR A 42 -13.79 6.32 -0.61
N GLY A 43 -14.43 6.34 0.56
CA GLY A 43 -15.62 5.53 0.89
C GLY A 43 -15.31 4.09 1.27
N ASP A 44 -16.31 3.24 1.07
CA ASP A 44 -16.24 1.81 1.36
C ASP A 44 -15.33 1.06 0.40
N TYR A 45 -14.86 -0.10 0.88
CA TYR A 45 -14.00 -0.98 0.13
C TYR A 45 -14.66 -1.39 -1.20
N ASP A 46 -13.92 -1.19 -2.28
CA ASP A 46 -14.25 -1.69 -3.61
C ASP A 46 -12.99 -2.30 -4.22
N LYS A 47 -13.13 -3.49 -4.82
CA LYS A 47 -12.00 -4.24 -5.37
C LYS A 47 -11.29 -3.47 -6.49
N LYS A 48 -12.05 -2.84 -7.40
CA LYS A 48 -11.48 -2.09 -8.53
C LYS A 48 -10.72 -0.86 -8.05
N LYS A 49 -11.25 -0.14 -7.05
CA LYS A 49 -10.54 0.96 -6.39
C LYS A 49 -9.27 0.49 -5.67
N TYR A 50 -9.33 -0.67 -5.02
CA TYR A 50 -8.19 -1.25 -4.32
C TYR A 50 -7.04 -1.55 -5.28
N ASP A 51 -7.34 -2.28 -6.37
CA ASP A 51 -6.35 -2.68 -7.36
C ASP A 51 -5.67 -1.45 -7.98
N LYS A 52 -6.47 -0.42 -8.34
CA LYS A 52 -5.94 0.85 -8.87
C LYS A 52 -5.03 1.58 -7.88
N ALA A 53 -5.41 1.66 -6.61
CA ALA A 53 -4.61 2.33 -5.59
C ALA A 53 -3.32 1.57 -5.25
N SER A 54 -3.41 0.24 -5.25
CA SER A 54 -2.25 -0.66 -5.10
C SER A 54 -1.27 -0.46 -6.25
N ASP A 55 -1.74 -0.43 -7.49
CA ASP A 55 -0.91 -0.20 -8.67
C ASP A 55 -0.15 1.13 -8.61
N VAL A 56 -0.81 2.21 -8.16
CA VAL A 56 -0.17 3.52 -8.01
C VAL A 56 1.01 3.44 -7.04
N LEU A 57 0.82 2.83 -5.87
CA LEU A 57 1.88 2.71 -4.87
C LEU A 57 2.97 1.75 -5.30
N PHE A 58 2.61 0.64 -5.93
CA PHE A 58 3.57 -0.31 -6.48
C PHE A 58 4.44 0.35 -7.54
N THR A 59 3.84 1.05 -8.49
CA THR A 59 4.54 1.80 -9.55
C THR A 59 5.51 2.81 -8.95
N GLN A 60 5.05 3.59 -7.97
CA GLN A 60 5.90 4.59 -7.30
C GLN A 60 7.11 3.93 -6.62
N ARG A 61 6.88 2.88 -5.83
CA ARG A 61 7.95 2.19 -5.10
C ARG A 61 8.88 1.42 -6.03
N ALA A 62 8.36 0.84 -7.10
CA ALA A 62 9.16 0.17 -8.12
C ALA A 62 10.10 1.17 -8.79
N ARG A 63 9.61 2.36 -9.19
CA ARG A 63 10.44 3.42 -9.77
C ARG A 63 11.53 3.90 -8.80
N GLU A 64 11.20 4.07 -7.52
CA GLU A 64 12.17 4.48 -6.51
C GLU A 64 13.25 3.41 -6.27
N ARG A 65 12.86 2.13 -6.19
CA ARG A 65 13.81 1.03 -5.91
C ARG A 65 14.64 0.63 -7.11
N LEU A 66 14.09 0.77 -8.31
CA LEU A 66 14.73 0.40 -9.57
C LEU A 66 15.31 1.62 -10.31
N SER A 67 15.45 2.76 -9.64
CA SER A 67 16.00 3.98 -10.24
C SER A 67 17.47 3.84 -10.65
N PHE A 68 18.16 2.79 -10.20
CA PHE A 68 19.52 2.46 -10.60
C PHE A 68 19.60 1.75 -11.97
N LEU A 69 18.47 1.25 -12.50
CA LEU A 69 18.44 0.60 -13.80
C LEU A 69 18.38 1.65 -14.93
N PRO A 70 18.97 1.36 -16.10
CA PRO A 70 18.84 2.20 -17.28
C PRO A 70 17.37 2.36 -17.69
N GLU A 71 17.01 3.54 -18.20
CA GLU A 71 15.65 3.81 -18.69
C GLU A 71 15.23 2.76 -19.74
N GLY A 72 14.02 2.22 -19.60
CA GLY A 72 13.49 1.17 -20.48
C GLY A 72 13.79 -0.27 -20.03
N SER A 73 14.69 -0.49 -19.07
CA SER A 73 15.00 -1.85 -18.57
C SER A 73 13.88 -2.48 -17.74
N PHE A 74 12.92 -1.67 -17.29
CA PHE A 74 11.75 -2.13 -16.58
C PHE A 74 10.54 -1.29 -16.97
N SER A 75 9.43 -1.96 -17.24
CA SER A 75 8.13 -1.34 -17.42
C SER A 75 7.19 -1.90 -16.35
N VAL A 76 6.46 -1.01 -15.68
CA VAL A 76 5.39 -1.45 -14.78
C VAL A 76 4.20 -1.79 -15.65
N ALA A 77 3.96 -3.09 -15.87
CA ALA A 77 2.75 -3.54 -16.52
C ALA A 77 1.55 -3.12 -15.67
N LYS A 78 0.63 -2.36 -16.25
CA LYS A 78 -0.65 -2.04 -15.63
C LYS A 78 -1.43 -3.34 -15.49
N LEU A 79 -1.84 -3.70 -14.28
CA LEU A 79 -2.71 -4.87 -14.11
C LEU A 79 -3.99 -4.61 -14.90
N ALA A 80 -4.22 -5.38 -15.97
CA ALA A 80 -5.44 -5.28 -16.74
C ALA A 80 -6.61 -5.57 -15.81
N SER A 81 -7.50 -4.60 -15.63
CA SER A 81 -8.71 -4.79 -14.85
C SER A 81 -9.57 -5.82 -15.57
N THR A 82 -9.53 -7.07 -15.11
CA THR A 82 -10.53 -8.06 -15.50
C THR A 82 -11.88 -7.54 -14.99
N SER A 83 -12.74 -7.21 -15.95
CA SER A 83 -13.98 -6.45 -15.77
C SER A 83 -15.02 -7.23 -15.00
#